data_AF-A0A8C7D0U3-F1
#
_entry.id   AF-A0A8C7D0U3-F1
#
_cell.length_a   1.000
_cell.length_b   1.000
_cell.length_c   1.000
_cell.angle_alpha   90.00
_cell.angle_beta   90.00
_cell.angle_gamma   90.00
#
_symmetry.space_group_name_H-M   'P 1'
#
loop_
_entity.id
_entity.type
_entity.pdbx_description
1 polymer ?
#
loop_
_entity_poly.entity_id
_entity_poly.type
_entity_poly.pdbx_seq_one_letter_code
_entity_poly.pdbx_strand_id
1 'polypeptide(L)'
;MLRFLIPFLLMDPNIKVTEPTVKVLAPSAKECEDRNKKKKKTLVCVATRFYPDHVTVFWQVNNVNRTEGAGTDNRALWDKDGLYSITSRLRVPANEWHKPENRFTCSVSFYNGTDNIYVNDTISGDLQGQTGGEITTDYYVKSTQTAKLAYSIFIAKSTFYGLVVMVMIWKFQGSSEKQI
;
A
#
# COMPACT_ATOMS: atom_id res chain seq x y z
N MET A 1 -24.15 -51.84 12.27
CA MET A 1 -22.79 -51.31 12.49
C MET A 1 -22.49 -50.37 11.33
N LEU A 2 -22.84 -49.09 11.45
CA LEU A 2 -22.63 -48.09 10.40
C LEU A 2 -21.19 -47.57 10.54
N ARG A 3 -20.26 -48.11 9.76
CA ARG A 3 -18.91 -47.52 9.63
C ARG A 3 -19.05 -46.29 8.73
N PHE A 4 -18.80 -45.13 9.30
CA PHE A 4 -18.70 -43.84 8.62
C PHE A 4 -17.62 -43.90 7.52
N LEU A 5 -18.02 -44.22 6.29
CA LEU A 5 -17.24 -44.01 5.07
C LEU A 5 -17.70 -42.71 4.41
N ILE A 6 -17.37 -41.56 5.01
CA ILE A 6 -17.56 -40.26 4.37
C ILE A 6 -16.30 -39.40 4.60
N PRO A 7 -15.20 -39.66 3.86
CA PRO A 7 -14.35 -38.54 3.43
C PRO A 7 -14.19 -38.45 1.90
N PHE A 8 -14.64 -39.45 1.13
CA PHE A 8 -14.25 -39.61 -0.28
C PHE A 8 -15.17 -38.89 -1.30
N LEU A 9 -16.26 -38.24 -0.86
CA LEU A 9 -17.30 -37.70 -1.77
C LEU A 9 -17.06 -36.26 -2.28
N LEU A 10 -15.95 -35.62 -1.93
CA LEU A 10 -15.66 -34.23 -2.33
C LEU A 10 -14.62 -34.08 -3.45
N MET A 11 -14.06 -35.19 -3.93
CA MET A 11 -13.10 -35.19 -5.04
C MET A 11 -13.75 -35.83 -6.27
N ASP A 12 -13.74 -35.11 -7.39
CA ASP A 12 -14.11 -35.64 -8.69
C ASP A 12 -12.99 -36.57 -9.16
N PRO A 13 -13.26 -37.89 -9.32
CA PRO A 13 -12.23 -38.86 -9.68
C PRO A 13 -11.64 -38.63 -11.09
N ASN A 14 -12.23 -37.76 -11.90
CA ASN A 14 -11.72 -37.43 -13.23
C ASN A 14 -10.71 -36.28 -13.25
N ILE A 15 -10.51 -35.58 -12.13
CA ILE A 15 -9.64 -34.40 -12.06
C ILE A 15 -8.39 -34.73 -11.26
N LYS A 16 -7.22 -34.50 -11.86
CA LYS A 16 -5.94 -34.73 -11.19
C LYS A 16 -5.73 -33.72 -10.06
N VAL A 17 -5.42 -34.24 -8.87
CA VAL A 17 -5.02 -33.44 -7.71
C VAL A 17 -3.82 -32.57 -8.09
N THR A 18 -3.94 -31.26 -7.83
CA THR A 18 -2.92 -30.26 -8.17
C THR A 18 -2.68 -29.37 -6.97
N GLU A 19 -1.40 -29.19 -6.62
CA GLU A 19 -0.96 -28.41 -5.48
C GLU A 19 -1.07 -26.89 -5.74
N PRO A 20 -1.41 -26.07 -4.74
CA PRO A 20 -1.47 -24.61 -4.91
C PRO A 20 -0.10 -23.98 -5.13
N THR A 21 -0.06 -23.04 -6.07
CA THR A 21 1.02 -22.05 -6.14
C THR A 21 0.66 -20.84 -5.29
N VAL A 22 1.42 -20.60 -4.22
CA VAL A 22 1.19 -19.50 -3.27
C VAL A 22 2.12 -18.34 -3.59
N LYS A 23 1.55 -17.12 -3.61
CA LYS A 23 2.32 -15.90 -3.77
C LYS A 23 1.81 -14.79 -2.86
N VAL A 24 2.70 -14.16 -2.11
CA VAL A 24 2.42 -12.98 -1.31
C VAL A 24 2.81 -11.73 -2.08
N LEU A 25 1.86 -10.80 -2.17
CA LEU A 25 2.00 -9.52 -2.84
C LEU A 25 2.14 -8.41 -1.81
N ALA A 26 3.07 -7.51 -2.09
CA ALA A 26 3.29 -6.31 -1.29
C ALA A 26 2.05 -5.38 -1.33
N PRO A 27 1.86 -4.56 -0.28
CA PRO A 27 0.85 -3.51 -0.27
C PRO A 27 1.01 -2.53 -1.43
N SER A 28 -0.09 -1.95 -1.89
CA SER A 28 -0.03 -0.91 -2.93
C SER A 28 0.63 0.37 -2.39
N ALA A 29 1.49 0.96 -3.21
CA ALA A 29 2.08 2.28 -2.99
C ALA A 29 1.03 3.36 -2.70
N LYS A 30 -0.13 3.29 -3.36
CA LYS A 30 -1.21 4.28 -3.27
C LYS A 30 -2.25 3.96 -2.19
N GLU A 31 -2.02 2.98 -1.33
CA GLU A 31 -2.97 2.63 -0.27
C GLU A 31 -3.19 3.86 0.64
N CYS A 32 -4.40 4.43 0.58
CA CYS A 32 -4.76 5.64 1.29
C CYS A 32 -4.80 5.41 2.80
N GLU A 33 -4.61 6.49 3.58
CA GLU A 33 -4.77 6.45 5.02
C GLU A 33 -6.20 6.01 5.39
N ASP A 34 -6.31 5.13 6.39
CA ASP A 34 -7.62 4.76 6.95
C ASP A 34 -8.31 6.00 7.53
N ARG A 35 -9.64 6.01 7.57
CA ARG A 35 -10.47 7.14 8.07
C ARG A 35 -10.05 7.61 9.47
N ASN A 36 -9.39 6.75 10.24
CA ASN A 36 -8.86 7.00 11.57
C ASN A 36 -7.44 7.62 11.60
N LYS A 37 -6.91 8.12 10.47
CA LYS A 37 -5.52 8.64 10.32
C LYS A 37 -4.43 7.62 10.69
N LYS A 38 -4.77 6.34 10.79
CA LYS A 38 -3.81 5.26 11.01
C LYS A 38 -3.39 4.72 9.64
N LYS A 39 -2.13 4.95 9.26
CA LYS A 39 -1.54 4.32 8.08
C LYS A 39 -1.53 2.81 8.29
N LYS A 40 -2.38 2.10 7.54
CA LYS A 40 -2.41 0.63 7.49
C LYS A 40 -1.95 0.21 6.11
N LYS A 41 -1.41 -1.00 6.03
CA LYS A 41 -0.96 -1.65 4.81
C LYS A 41 -1.64 -3.00 4.67
N THR A 42 -2.05 -3.34 3.46
CA THR A 42 -2.75 -4.58 3.17
C THR A 42 -1.89 -5.48 2.29
N LEU A 43 -1.42 -6.59 2.86
CA LEU A 43 -0.76 -7.65 2.10
C LEU A 43 -1.82 -8.57 1.50
N VAL A 44 -1.52 -9.15 0.34
CA VAL A 44 -2.43 -10.07 -0.36
C VAL A 44 -1.70 -11.37 -0.66
N CYS A 45 -2.22 -12.48 -0.16
CA CYS A 45 -1.77 -13.82 -0.50
C CYS A 45 -2.73 -14.42 -1.51
N VAL A 46 -2.20 -14.86 -2.65
CA VAL A 46 -2.96 -15.52 -3.69
C VAL A 46 -2.47 -16.95 -3.82
N ALA A 47 -3.36 -17.91 -3.59
CA ALA A 47 -3.12 -19.32 -3.87
C ALA A 47 -3.88 -19.68 -5.15
N THR A 48 -3.18 -20.20 -6.15
CA THR A 48 -3.75 -20.46 -7.48
C THR A 48 -3.45 -21.88 -7.94
N ARG A 49 -4.21 -22.33 -8.94
CA ARG A 49 -3.98 -23.60 -9.66
C ARG A 49 -4.11 -24.85 -8.80
N PHE A 50 -4.97 -24.86 -7.79
CA PHE A 50 -5.13 -26.03 -6.92
C PHE A 50 -6.43 -26.80 -7.17
N TYR A 51 -6.41 -28.09 -6.85
CA TYR A 51 -7.57 -28.96 -6.84
C TYR A 51 -7.31 -30.14 -5.89
N PRO A 52 -8.21 -30.48 -4.95
CA PRO A 52 -9.58 -29.97 -4.74
C PRO A 52 -9.63 -28.62 -4.00
N ASP A 53 -10.82 -28.06 -3.77
CA ASP A 53 -11.03 -26.73 -3.14
C ASP A 53 -10.77 -26.66 -1.63
N HIS A 54 -10.38 -27.77 -1.01
CA HIS A 54 -10.17 -27.88 0.43
C HIS A 54 -8.80 -27.31 0.82
N VAL A 55 -8.78 -25.99 1.05
CA VAL A 55 -7.59 -25.27 1.51
C VAL A 55 -7.89 -24.43 2.75
N THR A 56 -6.93 -24.37 3.66
CA THR A 56 -6.98 -23.46 4.81
C THR A 56 -5.79 -22.51 4.73
N VAL A 57 -6.07 -21.21 4.69
CA VAL A 57 -5.04 -20.16 4.62
C VAL A 57 -4.86 -19.53 6.00
N PHE A 58 -3.62 -19.41 6.45
CA PHE A 58 -3.26 -18.74 7.69
C PHE A 58 -2.03 -17.85 7.51
N TRP A 59 -1.95 -16.81 8.32
CA TRP A 59 -0.86 -15.83 8.29
C TRP A 59 0.04 -15.99 9.50
N GLN A 60 1.33 -15.74 9.28
CA GLN A 60 2.34 -15.68 10.31
C GLN A 60 3.14 -14.38 10.15
N VAL A 61 3.41 -13.71 11.26
CA VAL A 61 4.34 -12.59 11.31
C VAL A 61 5.48 -12.99 12.24
N ASN A 62 6.71 -13.00 11.74
CA ASN A 62 7.89 -13.44 12.48
C ASN A 62 7.70 -14.85 13.10
N ASN A 63 7.14 -15.77 12.33
CA ASN A 63 6.80 -17.14 12.73
C ASN A 63 5.72 -17.26 13.82
N VAL A 64 5.02 -16.18 14.14
CA VAL A 64 3.90 -16.17 15.09
C VAL A 64 2.58 -16.08 14.34
N ASN A 65 1.64 -16.97 14.64
CA ASN A 65 0.32 -17.00 14.00
C ASN A 65 -0.44 -15.69 14.22
N ARG A 66 -1.00 -15.15 13.13
CA ARG A 66 -1.71 -13.87 13.10
C ARG A 66 -3.13 -14.07 12.56
N THR A 67 -4.12 -13.74 13.39
CA THR A 67 -5.55 -13.82 13.03
C THR A 67 -6.20 -12.45 12.92
N GLU A 68 -5.87 -11.48 13.79
CA GLU A 68 -6.44 -10.14 13.64
C GLU A 68 -5.93 -9.47 12.35
N GLY A 69 -6.86 -8.82 11.64
CA GLY A 69 -6.59 -8.18 10.36
C GLY A 69 -6.49 -9.15 9.18
N ALA A 70 -6.49 -10.46 9.42
CA ALA A 70 -6.52 -11.49 8.38
C ALA A 70 -7.97 -11.75 7.94
N GLY A 71 -8.19 -11.82 6.63
CA GLY A 71 -9.46 -12.18 6.03
C GLY A 71 -9.25 -12.97 4.76
N THR A 72 -9.75 -14.20 4.74
CA THR A 72 -9.71 -15.10 3.57
C THR A 72 -11.05 -15.06 2.86
N ASP A 73 -11.05 -15.10 1.54
CA ASP A 73 -12.27 -15.15 0.74
C ASP A 73 -13.11 -16.38 1.12
N ASN A 74 -14.44 -16.19 1.22
CA ASN A 74 -15.36 -17.23 1.71
C ASN A 74 -15.38 -18.50 0.83
N ARG A 75 -15.00 -18.39 -0.44
CA ARG A 75 -15.06 -19.49 -1.40
C ARG A 75 -13.89 -19.40 -2.38
N ALA A 76 -13.31 -20.55 -2.72
CA ALA A 76 -12.36 -20.65 -3.81
C ALA A 76 -13.09 -20.46 -5.16
N LEU A 77 -12.51 -19.63 -6.02
CA LEU A 77 -13.04 -19.33 -7.35
C LEU A 77 -12.52 -20.36 -8.35
N TRP A 78 -13.43 -20.92 -9.15
CA TRP A 78 -13.06 -21.79 -10.27
C TRP A 78 -12.54 -20.94 -11.42
N ASP A 79 -11.30 -21.19 -11.82
CA ASP A 79 -10.62 -20.48 -12.90
C ASP A 79 -10.89 -21.14 -14.26
N LYS A 80 -10.61 -20.41 -15.35
CA LYS A 80 -10.77 -20.87 -16.73
C LYS A 80 -9.94 -22.11 -17.05
N ASP A 81 -8.83 -22.28 -16.35
CA ASP A 81 -7.93 -23.43 -16.47
C ASP A 81 -8.48 -24.71 -15.83
N GLY A 82 -9.68 -24.67 -15.25
CA GLY A 82 -10.28 -25.82 -14.58
C GLY A 82 -9.68 -26.11 -13.20
N LEU A 83 -9.15 -25.08 -12.52
CA LEU A 83 -8.52 -25.19 -11.21
C LEU A 83 -9.03 -24.09 -10.28
N TYR A 84 -8.93 -24.30 -8.98
CA TYR A 84 -9.35 -23.32 -7.98
C TYR A 84 -8.28 -22.28 -7.69
N SER A 85 -8.75 -21.11 -7.26
CA SER A 85 -7.96 -20.00 -6.75
C SER A 85 -8.61 -19.41 -5.50
N ILE A 86 -7.82 -18.98 -4.52
CA ILE A 86 -8.30 -18.31 -3.31
C ILE A 86 -7.36 -17.18 -2.93
N THR A 87 -7.93 -16.08 -2.42
CA THR A 87 -7.16 -14.94 -1.95
C THR A 87 -7.39 -14.73 -0.46
N SER A 88 -6.32 -14.43 0.27
CA SER A 88 -6.35 -13.98 1.65
C SER A 88 -5.67 -12.63 1.78
N ARG A 89 -6.19 -11.76 2.63
CA ARG A 89 -5.69 -10.40 2.83
C ARG A 89 -5.30 -10.24 4.29
N LEU A 90 -4.15 -9.63 4.55
CA LEU A 90 -3.69 -9.31 5.89
C LEU A 90 -3.49 -7.81 6.02
N ARG A 91 -4.26 -7.19 6.90
CA ARG A 91 -4.17 -5.76 7.18
C ARG A 91 -3.29 -5.50 8.40
N VAL A 92 -2.14 -4.88 8.19
CA VAL A 92 -1.14 -4.59 9.22
C VAL A 92 -0.96 -3.08 9.41
N PRO A 93 -0.49 -2.64 10.59
CA PRO A 93 -0.01 -1.27 10.79
C PRO A 93 1.18 -0.95 9.88
N ALA A 94 1.25 0.26 9.31
CA ALA A 94 2.35 0.62 8.40
C ALA A 94 3.73 0.60 9.08
N ASN A 95 3.80 0.96 10.36
CA ASN A 95 5.00 0.85 11.19
C ASN A 95 5.48 -0.59 11.41
N GLU A 96 4.62 -1.58 11.24
CA GLU A 96 5.02 -3.00 11.27
C GLU A 96 5.49 -3.46 9.89
N TRP A 97 4.80 -3.05 8.82
CA TRP A 97 5.24 -3.29 7.45
C TRP A 97 6.60 -2.66 7.15
N HIS A 98 6.86 -1.47 7.71
CA HIS A 98 8.08 -0.71 7.41
C HIS A 98 9.34 -1.16 8.13
N LYS A 99 9.29 -2.34 8.77
CA LYS A 99 10.43 -2.96 9.43
C LYS A 99 10.94 -4.11 8.54
N PRO A 100 12.14 -4.01 7.96
CA PRO A 100 12.67 -5.06 7.07
C PRO A 100 12.94 -6.38 7.81
N GLU A 101 13.11 -6.31 9.13
CA GLU A 101 13.23 -7.46 10.03
C GLU A 101 11.94 -8.28 10.09
N ASN A 102 10.78 -7.64 9.86
CA ASN A 102 9.50 -8.33 9.92
C ASN A 102 9.30 -9.18 8.68
N ARG A 103 8.99 -10.47 8.90
CA ARG A 103 8.67 -11.43 7.85
C ARG A 103 7.20 -11.78 7.92
N PHE A 104 6.49 -11.55 6.83
CA PHE A 104 5.08 -11.87 6.67
C PHE A 104 4.97 -13.12 5.81
N THR A 105 4.53 -14.22 6.41
CA THR A 105 4.41 -15.52 5.76
C THR A 105 2.94 -15.88 5.63
N CYS A 106 2.50 -16.17 4.41
CA CYS A 106 1.22 -16.80 4.15
C CYS A 106 1.44 -18.29 3.98
N SER A 107 0.71 -19.10 4.74
CA SER A 107 0.76 -20.56 4.63
C SER A 107 -0.60 -21.11 4.27
N VAL A 108 -0.61 -22.07 3.35
CA VAL A 108 -1.80 -22.73 2.84
C VAL A 108 -1.67 -24.22 3.14
N SER A 109 -2.58 -24.74 3.97
CA SER A 109 -2.76 -26.17 4.19
C SER A 109 -3.68 -26.72 3.11
N PHE A 110 -3.16 -27.62 2.29
CA PHE A 110 -3.86 -28.24 1.16
C PHE A 110 -3.91 -29.76 1.34
N TYR A 111 -5.09 -30.35 1.18
CA TYR A 111 -5.25 -31.80 1.29
C TYR A 111 -5.20 -32.46 -0.08
N ASN A 112 -4.20 -33.32 -0.31
CA ASN A 112 -4.00 -33.99 -1.61
C ASN A 112 -4.78 -35.31 -1.75
N GLY A 113 -5.62 -35.67 -0.78
CA GLY A 113 -6.32 -36.95 -0.73
C GLY A 113 -5.65 -38.03 0.12
N THR A 114 -4.37 -37.85 0.48
CA THR A 114 -3.63 -38.74 1.38
C THR A 114 -3.16 -37.96 2.62
N ASP A 115 -2.46 -36.85 2.40
CA ASP A 115 -1.83 -36.01 3.42
C ASP A 115 -2.17 -34.52 3.26
N ASN A 116 -1.91 -33.75 4.31
CA ASN A 116 -1.95 -32.29 4.26
C ASN A 116 -0.56 -31.74 3.93
N ILE A 117 -0.46 -31.05 2.80
CA ILE A 117 0.75 -30.36 2.34
C ILE A 117 0.64 -28.89 2.78
N TYR A 118 1.77 -28.33 3.21
CA TYR A 118 1.88 -26.92 3.59
C TYR A 118 2.72 -26.18 2.55
N VAL A 119 2.08 -25.29 1.82
CA VAL A 119 2.76 -24.39 0.88
C VAL A 119 2.75 -23.00 1.45
N ASN A 120 3.91 -22.36 1.51
CA ASN A 120 4.02 -21.02 2.01
C ASN A 120 4.78 -20.11 1.05
N ASP A 121 4.52 -18.82 1.20
CA ASP A 121 5.34 -17.78 0.60
C ASP A 121 5.55 -16.66 1.63
N THR A 122 6.72 -16.02 1.56
CA THR A 122 7.17 -15.06 2.57
C THR A 122 7.66 -13.79 1.91
N ILE A 123 7.17 -12.66 2.43
CA ILE A 123 7.66 -11.35 2.06
C ILE A 123 8.23 -10.63 3.29
N SER A 124 9.35 -9.95 3.10
CA SER A 124 9.92 -9.07 4.12
C SER A 124 9.26 -7.69 4.07
N GLY A 125 9.22 -7.01 5.21
CA GLY A 125 8.83 -5.61 5.27
C GLY A 125 9.73 -4.72 4.41
N ASP A 126 9.18 -3.61 3.93
CA ASP A 126 9.92 -2.64 3.11
C ASP A 126 10.38 -1.47 3.97
N LEU A 127 11.66 -1.10 3.89
CA LEU A 127 12.13 0.12 4.55
C LEU A 127 11.31 1.31 4.06
N GLN A 128 10.92 2.18 4.99
CA GLN A 128 10.14 3.37 4.67
C GLN A 128 10.98 4.28 3.75
N GLY A 129 10.83 4.12 2.43
CA GLY A 129 11.64 4.84 1.46
C GLY A 129 11.64 4.29 0.02
N GLN A 130 11.09 3.11 -0.29
CA GLN A 130 11.25 2.53 -1.63
C GLN A 130 9.99 2.23 -2.45
N THR A 131 8.78 2.28 -1.89
CA THR A 131 7.58 2.00 -2.70
C THR A 131 6.41 2.94 -2.42
N GLY A 132 6.38 4.05 -3.16
CA GLY A 132 5.17 4.83 -3.38
C GLY A 132 5.34 6.33 -3.19
N GLY A 133 5.67 7.00 -4.30
CA GLY A 133 5.86 8.44 -4.33
C GLY A 133 7.16 8.81 -3.66
N GLU A 134 8.21 8.94 -4.46
CA GLU A 134 9.28 9.86 -4.18
C GLU A 134 8.61 11.16 -3.69
N ILE A 135 8.63 11.41 -2.37
CA ILE A 135 8.62 12.78 -1.89
C ILE A 135 10.00 13.27 -2.30
N THR A 136 10.18 13.48 -3.60
CA THR A 136 11.31 14.16 -4.18
C THR A 136 11.40 15.45 -3.39
N THR A 137 12.58 15.72 -2.88
CA THR A 137 13.00 17.05 -2.43
C THR A 137 12.48 18.13 -3.40
N ASP A 138 12.23 17.81 -4.67
CA ASP A 138 11.55 18.63 -5.69
C ASP A 138 10.22 19.27 -5.26
N TYR A 139 9.36 18.64 -4.46
CA TYR A 139 8.11 19.31 -4.02
C TYR A 139 8.41 20.44 -3.01
N TYR A 140 9.34 20.20 -2.09
CA TYR A 140 9.77 21.19 -1.10
C TYR A 140 10.61 22.30 -1.73
N VAL A 141 11.48 21.96 -2.69
CA VAL A 141 12.29 22.90 -3.49
C VAL A 141 11.38 23.76 -4.38
N LYS A 142 10.37 23.18 -5.04
CA LYS A 142 9.40 23.91 -5.88
C LYS A 142 8.51 24.86 -5.05
N SER A 143 8.12 24.45 -3.84
CA SER A 143 7.38 25.30 -2.90
C SER A 143 8.21 26.50 -2.41
N THR A 144 9.46 26.25 -1.98
CA THR A 144 10.37 27.32 -1.51
C THR A 144 10.81 28.27 -2.62
N GLN A 145 10.95 27.79 -3.86
CA GLN A 145 11.32 28.63 -5.01
C GLN A 145 10.20 29.56 -5.47
N THR A 146 8.94 29.10 -5.42
CA THR A 146 7.77 29.93 -5.74
C THR A 146 7.57 31.05 -4.71
N ALA A 147 7.81 30.77 -3.43
CA ALA A 147 7.76 31.78 -2.36
C ALA A 147 8.86 32.85 -2.50
N LYS A 148 10.07 32.47 -2.90
CA LYS A 148 11.19 33.41 -3.15
C LYS A 148 10.88 34.38 -4.29
N LEU A 149 10.29 33.88 -5.38
CA LEU A 149 9.87 34.73 -6.51
C LEU A 149 8.79 35.73 -6.08
N ALA A 150 7.78 35.28 -5.34
CA ALA A 150 6.72 36.16 -4.83
C ALA A 150 7.29 37.28 -3.94
N TYR A 151 8.18 36.95 -2.99
CA TYR A 151 8.83 37.94 -2.13
C TYR A 151 9.63 38.99 -2.91
N SER A 152 10.37 38.56 -3.95
CA SER A 152 11.14 39.49 -4.80
C SER A 152 10.25 40.50 -5.52
N ILE A 153 9.08 40.06 -6.01
CA ILE A 153 8.11 40.90 -6.70
C ILE A 153 7.48 41.93 -5.74
N PHE A 154 7.13 41.51 -4.52
CA PHE A 154 6.58 42.43 -3.51
C PHE A 154 7.56 43.54 -3.13
N ILE A 155 8.84 43.19 -2.95
CA ILE A 155 9.88 44.16 -2.60
C ILE A 155 10.10 45.14 -3.77
N ALA A 156 10.24 44.65 -5.00
CA ALA A 156 10.41 45.49 -6.18
C ALA A 156 9.23 46.44 -6.41
N LYS A 157 8.01 45.95 -6.16
CA LYS A 157 6.80 46.77 -6.25
C LYS A 157 6.78 47.85 -5.17
N SER A 158 7.18 47.53 -3.93
CA SER A 158 7.26 48.48 -2.83
C SER A 158 8.29 49.59 -3.08
N THR A 159 9.49 49.26 -3.58
CA THR A 159 10.53 50.26 -3.88
C THR A 159 10.13 51.19 -5.02
N PHE A 160 9.45 50.67 -6.05
CA PHE A 160 8.92 51.49 -7.13
C PHE A 160 7.90 52.52 -6.63
N TYR A 161 6.97 52.09 -5.76
CA TYR A 161 6.02 53.02 -5.14
C TYR A 161 6.72 54.10 -4.30
N GLY A 162 7.76 53.73 -3.56
CA GLY A 162 8.57 54.69 -2.80
C GLY A 162 9.20 55.77 -3.69
N LEU A 163 9.83 55.36 -4.80
CA LEU A 163 10.46 56.31 -5.74
C LEU A 163 9.44 57.25 -6.40
N VAL A 164 8.29 56.73 -6.83
CA VAL A 164 7.23 57.55 -7.43
C VAL A 164 6.71 58.59 -6.45
N VAL A 165 6.45 58.20 -5.20
CA VAL A 165 5.98 59.13 -4.16
C VAL A 165 7.05 60.19 -3.84
N MET A 166 8.33 59.80 -3.73
CA MET A 166 9.42 60.76 -3.52
C MET A 166 9.54 61.77 -4.67
N VAL A 167 9.45 61.33 -5.93
CA VAL A 167 9.46 62.24 -7.10
C VAL A 167 8.24 63.17 -7.09
N MET A 168 7.06 62.68 -6.73
CA MET A 168 5.87 63.53 -6.60
C MET A 168 6.06 64.60 -5.52
N ILE A 169 6.49 64.22 -4.31
CA ILE A 169 6.72 65.16 -3.21
C ILE A 169 7.76 66.22 -3.61
N TRP A 170 8.85 65.79 -4.25
CA TRP A 170 9.91 66.71 -4.66
C TRP A 170 9.45 67.69 -5.74
N LYS A 171 8.61 67.23 -6.69
CA LYS A 171 7.95 68.10 -7.67
C LYS A 171 6.98 69.09 -7.04
N PHE A 172 6.22 68.68 -6.02
CA PHE A 172 5.28 69.57 -5.32
C PHE A 172 6.01 70.64 -4.49
N GLN A 173 7.10 70.28 -3.81
CA GLN A 173 7.93 71.24 -3.06
C GLN A 173 8.63 72.24 -4.00
N GLY A 174 9.21 71.78 -5.11
CA GLY A 174 9.84 72.66 -6.11
C GLY A 174 8.85 73.53 -6.90
N SER A 175 7.55 73.24 -6.84
CA SER A 175 6.49 74.07 -7.42
C SER A 175 5.99 75.14 -6.45
N SER A 176 6.10 74.93 -5.14
CA SER A 176 5.72 75.93 -4.13
C SER A 176 6.74 77.05 -3.98
N GLU A 177 8.00 76.83 -4.39
CA GLU A 177 9.08 77.81 -4.34
C GLU A 177 9.09 78.79 -5.54
N LYS A 178 8.17 78.62 -6.51
CA LYS A 178 8.05 79.51 -7.69
C LYS A 178 6.87 80.48 -7.63
N GLN A 179 6.27 80.66 -6.45
CA GLN A 179 5.11 81.54 -6.20
C GLN A 179 5.35 82.59 -5.10
N ILE A 180 6.61 82.91 -4.79
CA ILE A 180 7.02 84.08 -3.98
C ILE A 180 7.92 84.97 -4.83
#